data_AF-A0A3C1WWY2-F1
#
_entry.id   AF-A0A3C1WWY2-F1
#
_cell.length_a   1.000
_cell.length_b   1.000
_cell.length_c   1.000
_cell.angle_alpha   90.00
_cell.angle_beta   90.00
_cell.angle_gamma   90.00
#
_symmetry.space_group_name_H-M   'P 1'
#
loop_
_entity.id
_entity.type
_entity.pdbx_description
1 polymer ?
#
loop_
_entity_poly.entity_id
_entity_poly.type
_entity_poly.pdbx_seq_one_letter_code
_entity_poly.pdbx_strand_id
1 'polypeptide(L)'
;MKNILHRIAKALVFRQLKKIDTGYISIQEGNKKFSFGKKGNLSAHITVHDPRFYGALAFGGSIGVSEAFMQKFWSVNDLTKLIRIMAINQNAMDQLE
;
A
#
# COMPACT_ATOMS: atom_id res chain seq x y z
N MET A 1 14.18 12.84 -13.32
CA MET A 1 12.95 13.38 -12.67
C MET A 1 12.00 12.29 -12.15
N LYS A 2 11.60 11.29 -12.97
CA LYS A 2 10.68 10.20 -12.54
C LYS A 2 11.09 9.47 -11.24
N ASN A 3 12.39 9.22 -11.05
CA ASN A 3 12.89 8.53 -9.85
C ASN A 3 12.74 9.32 -8.54
N ILE A 4 12.74 10.66 -8.57
CA ILE A 4 12.53 11.47 -7.37
C ILE A 4 11.05 11.40 -6.95
N LEU A 5 10.13 11.52 -7.91
CA LEU A 5 8.70 11.46 -7.65
C LEU A 5 8.29 10.12 -7.04
N HIS A 6 8.81 9.00 -7.55
CA HIS A 6 8.58 7.67 -6.97
C HIS A 6 9.09 7.59 -5.52
N ARG A 7 10.26 8.17 -5.23
CA ARG A 7 10.82 8.19 -3.88
C ARG A 7 9.94 8.97 -2.90
N ILE A 8 9.42 10.12 -3.33
CA ILE A 8 8.52 10.95 -2.52
C ILE A 8 7.19 10.22 -2.29
N ALA A 9 6.57 9.70 -3.36
CA ALA A 9 5.31 8.97 -3.26
C ALA A 9 5.43 7.76 -2.32
N LYS A 10 6.50 6.97 -2.46
CA LYS A 10 6.80 5.85 -1.57
C LYS A 10 6.96 6.29 -0.12
N ALA A 11 7.64 7.40 0.13
CA ALA A 11 7.82 7.93 1.48
C ALA A 11 6.48 8.36 2.11
N LEU A 12 5.58 8.98 1.33
CA LEU A 12 4.23 9.35 1.78
C LEU A 12 3.40 8.10 2.13
N VAL A 13 3.35 7.12 1.22
CA VAL A 13 2.68 5.84 1.46
C VAL A 13 3.23 5.17 2.72
N PHE A 14 4.55 5.08 2.87
CA PHE A 14 5.15 4.41 4.03
C PHE A 14 4.91 5.15 5.34
N ARG A 15 4.95 6.49 5.32
CA ARG A 15 4.57 7.30 6.49
C ARG A 15 3.16 6.97 6.94
N GLN A 16 2.27 6.75 5.99
CA GLN A 16 0.88 6.49 6.26
C GLN A 16 0.63 5.05 6.73
N LEU A 17 1.23 4.05 6.06
CA LEU A 17 1.16 2.64 6.48
C LEU A 17 1.78 2.41 7.88
N LYS A 18 2.73 3.24 8.31
CA LYS A 18 3.26 3.20 9.69
C LYS A 18 2.22 3.51 10.76
N LYS A 19 1.09 4.13 10.42
CA LYS A 19 -0.01 4.40 11.34
C LYS A 19 -1.03 3.24 11.43
N ILE A 20 -0.73 2.08 10.84
CA ILE A 20 -1.58 0.89 10.97
C ILE A 20 -1.46 0.35 12.40
N ASP A 21 -2.56 0.43 13.14
CA ASP A 21 -2.67 -0.08 14.50
C ASP A 21 -3.25 -1.49 14.54
N THR A 22 -4.19 -1.81 13.64
CA THR A 22 -4.85 -3.12 13.57
C THR A 22 -4.56 -3.86 12.27
N GLY A 23 -4.02 -5.07 12.38
CA GLY A 23 -3.67 -5.94 11.27
C GLY A 23 -2.21 -5.80 10.83
N TYR A 24 -1.87 -6.49 9.74
CA TYR A 24 -0.51 -6.54 9.20
C TYR A 24 -0.50 -6.42 7.69
N ILE A 25 0.33 -5.51 7.18
CA ILE A 25 0.61 -5.39 5.75
C ILE A 25 2.10 -5.65 5.54
N SER A 26 2.41 -6.55 4.61
CA SER A 26 3.76 -6.68 4.08
C SER A 26 3.80 -6.30 2.62
N ILE A 27 4.87 -5.64 2.19
CA ILE A 27 5.08 -5.23 0.81
C ILE A 27 6.39 -5.84 0.33
N GLN A 28 6.34 -6.55 -0.80
CA GLN A 28 7.51 -7.02 -1.53
C GLN A 28 7.70 -6.18 -2.80
N GLU A 29 8.90 -5.63 -3.00
CA GLU A 29 9.31 -4.90 -4.19
C GLU A 29 10.68 -5.44 -4.63
N GLY A 30 10.69 -6.32 -5.63
CA GLY A 30 11.87 -7.12 -5.96
C GLY A 30 12.38 -7.89 -4.73
N ASN A 31 13.64 -7.68 -4.35
CA ASN A 31 14.25 -8.32 -3.18
C ASN A 31 13.99 -7.57 -1.85
N LYS A 32 13.32 -6.41 -1.90
CA LYS A 32 13.06 -5.59 -0.70
C LYS A 32 11.72 -5.99 -0.09
N LYS A 33 11.71 -6.14 1.23
CA LYS A 33 10.50 -6.42 2.02
C LYS A 33 10.29 -5.32 3.05
N PHE A 34 9.04 -4.89 3.16
CA PHE A 34 8.60 -3.88 4.12
C PHE A 34 7.41 -4.43 4.88
N SER A 35 7.24 -4.04 6.14
CA SER A 35 6.18 -4.55 7.00
C SER A 35 5.63 -3.44 7.89
N PHE A 36 4.32 -3.44 8.08
CA PHE A 36 3.58 -2.44 8.83
C PHE A 36 2.51 -3.12 9.69
N GLY A 37 2.25 -2.58 10.88
CA GLY A 37 1.34 -3.17 11.86
C GLY A 37 1.91 -4.42 12.55
N LYS A 38 1.04 -5.25 13.13
CA LYS A 38 1.40 -6.44 13.92
C LYS A 38 0.82 -7.71 13.30
N LYS A 39 1.67 -8.73 13.09
CA LYS A 39 1.26 -10.02 12.51
C LYS A 39 0.13 -10.67 13.31
N GLY A 40 -0.82 -11.29 12.59
CA GLY A 40 -1.93 -12.02 13.17
C GLY A 40 -2.86 -12.56 12.09
N ASN A 41 -4.09 -12.91 12.46
CA ASN A 41 -5.07 -13.50 11.53
C ASN A 41 -5.46 -12.54 10.39
N LEU A 42 -5.43 -11.24 10.65
CA LEU A 42 -5.68 -10.19 9.66
C LEU A 42 -4.35 -9.70 9.07
N SER A 43 -3.89 -10.42 8.04
CA SER A 43 -2.62 -10.15 7.35
C SER A 43 -2.80 -10.12 5.83
N ALA A 44 -2.16 -9.16 5.17
CA ALA A 44 -2.09 -9.05 3.71
C ALA A 44 -0.64 -8.91 3.24
N HIS A 45 -0.35 -9.52 2.09
CA HIS A 45 0.94 -9.45 1.41
C HIS A 45 0.77 -8.84 0.02
N ILE A 46 1.27 -7.62 -0.14
CA ILE A 46 1.30 -6.87 -1.40
C ILE A 46 2.60 -7.20 -2.13
N THR A 47 2.51 -7.59 -3.40
CA THR A 47 3.66 -7.65 -4.31
C THR A 47 3.57 -6.49 -5.29
N VAL A 48 4.59 -5.63 -5.28
CA VAL A 48 4.72 -4.49 -6.20
C VAL A 48 5.52 -4.96 -7.42
N HIS A 49 4.86 -4.96 -8.57
CA HIS A 49 5.45 -5.30 -9.86
C HIS A 49 5.97 -4.06 -10.58
N ASP A 50 5.37 -2.90 -10.31
CA ASP A 50 5.74 -1.62 -10.91
C ASP A 50 5.71 -0.47 -9.88
N PRO A 51 6.78 0.35 -9.77
CA PRO A 51 6.86 1.48 -8.84
C PRO A 51 5.75 2.54 -9.00
N ARG A 52 5.07 2.59 -10.14
CA ARG A 52 3.90 3.46 -10.37
C ARG A 52 2.79 3.22 -9.35
N PHE A 53 2.74 2.04 -8.71
CA PHE A 53 1.88 1.75 -7.57
C PHE A 53 1.93 2.86 -6.49
N TYR A 54 3.12 3.31 -6.10
CA TYR A 54 3.25 4.29 -5.02
C TYR A 54 2.68 5.66 -5.41
N GLY A 55 2.89 6.09 -6.65
CA GLY A 55 2.32 7.35 -7.15
C GLY A 55 0.80 7.28 -7.26
N ALA A 56 0.29 6.15 -7.78
CA ALA A 56 -1.14 5.92 -7.92
C ALA A 56 -1.86 5.94 -6.56
N LEU A 57 -1.26 5.35 -5.53
CA LEU A 57 -1.79 5.39 -4.17
C LEU A 57 -1.62 6.76 -3.49
N ALA A 58 -0.45 7.40 -3.63
CA ALA A 58 -0.16 8.66 -2.93
C ALA A 58 -0.93 9.87 -3.47
N PHE A 59 -1.25 9.88 -4.77
CA PHE A 59 -1.84 11.04 -5.45
C PHE A 59 -3.19 10.75 -6.10
N GLY A 60 -3.55 9.47 -6.29
CA GLY A 60 -4.84 9.06 -6.85
C GLY A 60 -5.74 8.36 -5.83
N GLY A 61 -5.27 8.17 -4.59
CA GLY A 61 -6.02 7.53 -3.51
C GLY A 61 -6.58 6.15 -3.85
N SER A 62 -7.80 5.90 -3.37
CA SER A 62 -8.50 4.62 -3.55
C SER A 62 -8.81 4.30 -5.02
N ILE A 63 -9.08 5.31 -5.85
CA ILE A 63 -9.32 5.14 -7.29
C ILE A 63 -8.01 4.78 -7.99
N GLY A 64 -6.96 5.58 -7.80
CA GLY A 64 -5.66 5.37 -8.44
C GLY A 64 -5.04 4.02 -8.08
N VAL A 65 -5.12 3.61 -6.81
CA VAL A 65 -4.61 2.29 -6.40
C VAL A 65 -5.42 1.15 -7.00
N SER A 66 -6.73 1.33 -7.21
CA SER A 66 -7.61 0.34 -7.86
C SER A 66 -7.32 0.22 -9.36
N GLU A 67 -7.12 1.34 -10.06
CA GLU A 67 -6.67 1.34 -11.45
C GLU A 67 -5.30 0.67 -11.58
N ALA A 68 -4.37 0.96 -10.66
CA ALA A 68 -3.05 0.31 -10.63
C ALA A 68 -3.15 -1.21 -10.38
N PHE A 69 -4.17 -1.67 -9.63
CA PHE A 69 -4.47 -3.09 -9.47
C PHE A 69 -4.94 -3.71 -10.79
N MET A 70 -5.87 -3.05 -11.49
CA MET A 70 -6.34 -3.49 -12.82
C MET A 70 -5.20 -3.55 -13.85
N GLN A 71 -4.27 -2.60 -13.79
CA GLN A 71 -3.06 -2.54 -14.63
C GLN A 71 -1.96 -3.53 -14.22
N LYS A 72 -2.18 -4.36 -13.19
CA LYS A 72 -1.21 -5.32 -12.65
C LYS A 72 0.10 -4.69 -12.14
N PHE A 73 0.09 -3.41 -11.75
CA PHE A 73 1.26 -2.77 -11.13
C PHE A 73 1.55 -3.31 -9.73
N TRP A 74 0.54 -3.89 -9.10
CA TRP A 74 0.67 -4.60 -7.84
C TRP A 74 -0.37 -5.71 -7.77
N SER A 75 -0.17 -6.62 -6.84
CA SER A 75 -1.10 -7.70 -6.52
C SER A 75 -1.08 -7.95 -5.02
N VAL A 76 -2.07 -8.69 -4.52
CA VAL A 76 -2.17 -9.05 -3.11
C VAL A 76 -2.65 -10.49 -2.97
N ASN A 77 -2.18 -11.18 -1.94
CA ASN A 77 -2.58 -12.56 -1.65
C ASN A 77 -4.06 -12.69 -1.24
N ASP A 78 -4.63 -11.65 -0.63
CA ASP A 78 -6.01 -11.59 -0.17
C ASP A 78 -6.49 -10.13 -0.17
N LEU A 79 -7.23 -9.75 -1.22
CA LEU A 79 -7.72 -8.38 -1.39
C LEU A 79 -8.75 -8.03 -0.31
N THR A 80 -9.60 -8.97 0.10
CA THR A 80 -10.61 -8.76 1.13
C THR A 80 -9.97 -8.42 2.47
N LYS A 81 -8.92 -9.14 2.88
CA LYS A 81 -8.17 -8.81 4.10
C LYS A 81 -7.48 -7.47 3.99
N LEU A 82 -6.90 -7.13 2.83
CA LEU A 82 -6.29 -5.82 2.63
C LEU A 82 -7.33 -4.71 2.81
N ILE A 83 -8.46 -4.76 2.09
CA ILE A 83 -9.53 -3.75 2.23
C ILE A 83 -10.04 -3.67 3.66
N ARG A 84 -10.20 -4.81 4.35
CA ARG A 84 -10.59 -4.82 5.77
C ARG A 84 -9.57 -4.13 6.67
N ILE A 85 -8.27 -4.34 6.45
CA ILE A 85 -7.21 -3.61 7.19
C ILE A 85 -7.34 -2.10 6.91
N MET A 86 -7.48 -1.70 5.64
CA MET A 86 -7.59 -0.29 5.27
C MET A 86 -8.81 0.37 5.92
N ALA A 87 -9.97 -0.30 5.89
CA ALA A 87 -11.22 0.20 6.47
C ALA A 87 -11.20 0.28 8.01
N ILE A 88 -10.51 -0.64 8.70
CA ILE A 88 -10.36 -0.55 10.16
C ILE A 88 -9.44 0.61 10.54
N ASN A 89 -8.42 0.88 9.72
CA ASN A 89 -7.46 1.95 9.96
C ASN A 89 -7.80 3.19 9.11
N GLN A 90 -9.06 3.62 9.06
CA GLN A 90 -9.53 4.77 8.25
C GLN A 90 -8.74 6.05 8.49
N ASN A 91 -8.45 6.40 9.76
CA ASN A 91 -7.57 7.54 10.07
C ASN A 91 -6.16 7.40 9.46
N ALA A 92 -5.73 6.15 9.27
CA ALA A 92 -4.49 5.83 8.60
C ALA A 92 -4.63 5.86 7.06
N MET A 93 -5.78 6.15 6.47
CA MET A 93 -6.02 6.19 5.03
C MET A 93 -6.63 7.51 4.55
N ASP A 94 -7.27 8.28 5.44
CA ASP A 94 -7.84 9.60 5.15
C ASP A 94 -6.85 10.64 4.60
N GLN A 95 -5.53 10.42 4.73
CA GLN A 95 -4.51 11.30 4.13
C GLN A 95 -4.03 10.84 2.76
N LEU A 96 -4.52 9.69 2.29
CA LEU A 96 -4.26 9.15 0.95
C LEU A 96 -5.51 9.20 0.06
N GLU A 97 -6.71 9.25 0.63
CA GLU A 97 -7.96 9.62 -0.06
C GLU A 97 -8.08 11.14 -0.26
#